data_AF-A0A9P1IG59-F1
#
_entry.id   AF-A0A9P1IG59-F1
#
_cell.length_a   1.000
_cell.length_b   1.000
_cell.length_c   1.000
_cell.angle_alpha   90.00
_cell.angle_beta   90.00
_cell.angle_gamma   90.00
#
_symmetry.space_group_name_H-M   'P 1'
#
loop_
_entity.id
_entity.type
_entity.pdbx_description
1 polymer ?
#
loop_
_entity_poly.entity_id
_entity_poly.type
_entity_poly.pdbx_seq_one_letter_code
_entity_poly.pdbx_strand_id
1 'polypeptide(L)'
;MPNPPPKEDTWAFQPIGSPFPPSPVKCMGEQNMYVALWYKHGKPIHGRSWNNGGVVECSFPYKSAELTTKAQLEGQIQVLQYLGDHNSQGFWYEWIKYKDRLEKLDDKHQLVRCGDSFPIFWKRPEGNLLGYVDNKTEEALFSFNGKVYSKKGGELSDMYIITRNCVGGPPHCGCAACGAAPPPPKPPPKVVIDEWMDIREGDPWPTRPLVRALDKSLDTLPGVPADQYVGLWYMQGEPVMGRVWNENGKVAASFSWFNNEYAKNVGSIQLLVHLAENVRGFDYGWIPFPEAAKFDSGKEWLPVHVNNHKGDISVGVVNLPGGKQILAKVDVRNEKYGYGHGGKEHSASAKACADSTIVLCRKAKPGYKLDG
;
A
#
# COMPACT_ATOMS: atom_id res chain seq x y z
N MET A 1 26.65 -5.40 14.09
CA MET A 1 27.45 -6.13 13.08
C MET A 1 27.25 -5.44 11.73
N PRO A 2 28.27 -5.40 10.86
CA PRO A 2 28.07 -4.91 9.49
C PRO A 2 27.06 -5.81 8.75
N ASN A 3 26.31 -5.24 7.82
CA ASN A 3 25.44 -5.99 6.93
C ASN A 3 26.27 -7.01 6.10
N PRO A 4 25.69 -8.13 5.66
CA PRO A 4 26.37 -8.97 4.66
C PRO A 4 26.58 -8.19 3.35
N PRO A 5 27.43 -8.69 2.43
CA PRO A 5 27.57 -8.10 1.11
C PRO A 5 26.20 -7.91 0.42
N PRO A 6 25.90 -6.73 -0.14
CA PRO A 6 24.61 -6.46 -0.76
C PRO A 6 24.39 -7.35 -1.98
N LYS A 7 23.24 -8.02 -2.02
CA LYS A 7 22.76 -8.76 -3.19
C LYS A 7 22.30 -7.80 -4.28
N GLU A 8 22.06 -8.34 -5.47
CA GLU A 8 21.43 -7.59 -6.56
C GLU A 8 19.94 -7.34 -6.30
N ASP A 9 19.41 -6.28 -6.90
CA ASP A 9 17.98 -5.99 -6.90
C ASP A 9 17.20 -7.15 -7.55
N THR A 10 16.11 -7.58 -6.92
CA THR A 10 15.27 -8.64 -7.46
C THR A 10 14.10 -8.06 -8.25
N TRP A 11 14.10 -8.31 -9.56
CA TRP A 11 13.03 -7.90 -10.48
C TRP A 11 12.20 -9.12 -10.91
N ALA A 12 11.07 -9.34 -10.24
CA ALA A 12 10.25 -10.53 -10.49
C ALA A 12 9.41 -10.38 -11.75
N PHE A 13 9.53 -11.33 -12.68
CA PHE A 13 8.66 -11.43 -13.85
C PHE A 13 7.22 -11.61 -13.42
N GLN A 14 6.35 -10.79 -14.00
CA GLN A 14 4.96 -10.72 -13.62
C GLN A 14 4.08 -10.58 -14.88
N PRO A 15 3.25 -11.59 -15.19
CA PRO A 15 2.25 -11.47 -16.23
C PRO A 15 1.24 -10.37 -15.90
N ILE A 16 0.96 -9.50 -16.88
CA ILE A 16 -0.08 -8.48 -16.77
C ILE A 16 -1.43 -9.20 -16.67
N GLY A 17 -2.28 -8.79 -15.72
CA GLY A 17 -3.54 -9.45 -15.42
C GLY A 17 -3.42 -10.68 -14.52
N SER A 18 -2.28 -10.87 -13.83
CA SER A 18 -2.11 -11.86 -12.75
C SER A 18 -1.79 -11.19 -11.41
N PRO A 19 -2.01 -11.84 -10.26
CA PRO A 19 -1.68 -11.27 -8.95
C PRO A 19 -0.20 -10.87 -8.83
N PHE A 20 0.06 -9.79 -8.10
CA PHE A 20 1.40 -9.30 -7.79
C PHE A 20 2.30 -10.40 -7.22
N PRO A 21 3.61 -10.33 -7.45
CA PRO A 21 4.50 -11.29 -6.84
C PRO A 21 4.74 -10.90 -5.37
N PRO A 22 5.30 -11.77 -4.52
CA PRO A 22 5.47 -11.47 -3.09
C PRO A 22 6.32 -10.22 -2.82
N SER A 23 5.97 -9.49 -1.76
CA SER A 23 6.71 -8.31 -1.27
C SER A 23 7.10 -7.29 -2.36
N PRO A 24 6.14 -6.82 -3.18
CA PRO A 24 6.42 -5.80 -4.19
C PRO A 24 6.77 -4.45 -3.52
N VAL A 25 7.69 -3.70 -4.11
CA VAL A 25 8.12 -2.41 -3.54
C VAL A 25 7.15 -1.29 -3.96
N LYS A 26 6.44 -0.74 -2.96
CA LYS A 26 5.55 0.43 -3.11
C LYS A 26 6.34 1.73 -3.29
N CYS A 27 5.76 2.66 -4.03
CA CYS A 27 6.17 4.07 -4.02
C CYS A 27 5.92 4.67 -2.63
N MET A 28 6.84 5.53 -2.16
CA MET A 28 6.74 6.10 -0.82
C MET A 28 5.43 6.89 -0.58
N GLY A 29 4.64 6.43 0.38
CA GLY A 29 3.37 7.06 0.76
C GLY A 29 2.22 6.84 -0.23
N GLU A 30 2.39 5.98 -1.23
CA GLU A 30 1.30 5.57 -2.13
C GLU A 30 0.59 4.32 -1.61
N GLN A 31 -0.73 4.30 -1.74
CA GLN A 31 -1.53 3.13 -1.35
C GLN A 31 -1.44 2.00 -2.39
N ASN A 32 -1.44 2.34 -3.68
CA ASN A 32 -1.62 1.38 -4.78
C ASN A 32 -0.71 1.68 -5.99
N MET A 33 0.56 2.00 -5.73
CA MET A 33 1.55 2.25 -6.79
C MET A 33 2.86 1.54 -6.45
N TYR A 34 3.36 0.74 -7.39
CA TYR A 34 4.52 -0.12 -7.20
C TYR A 34 5.55 0.10 -8.32
N VAL A 35 6.82 -0.08 -7.99
CA VAL A 35 7.94 0.09 -8.91
C VAL A 35 7.97 -1.04 -9.94
N ALA A 36 7.90 -0.69 -11.22
CA ALA A 36 7.88 -1.65 -12.31
C ALA A 36 8.97 -1.38 -13.35
N LEU A 37 9.34 -2.42 -14.08
CA LEU A 37 10.36 -2.43 -15.11
C LEU A 37 9.83 -3.17 -16.34
N TRP A 38 10.12 -2.63 -17.52
CA TRP A 38 9.81 -3.25 -18.79
C TRP A 38 11.00 -3.10 -19.73
N TYR A 39 11.17 -4.04 -20.66
CA TYR A 39 12.23 -4.01 -21.65
C TYR A 39 11.65 -3.87 -23.05
N LYS A 40 12.23 -2.97 -23.85
CA LYS A 40 11.94 -2.87 -25.28
C LYS A 40 13.23 -2.90 -26.07
N HIS A 41 13.39 -3.92 -26.93
CA HIS A 41 14.60 -4.12 -27.73
C HIS A 41 15.89 -4.11 -26.88
N GLY A 42 15.86 -4.78 -25.72
CA GLY A 42 16.98 -4.84 -24.78
C GLY A 42 17.20 -3.59 -23.94
N LYS A 43 16.39 -2.52 -24.11
CA LYS A 43 16.48 -1.30 -23.29
C LYS A 43 15.51 -1.35 -22.10
N PRO A 44 16.01 -1.21 -20.86
CA PRO A 44 15.18 -1.14 -19.66
C PRO A 44 14.47 0.22 -19.56
N ILE A 45 13.21 0.20 -19.17
CA ILE A 45 12.34 1.36 -18.97
C ILE A 45 11.57 1.12 -17.67
N HIS A 46 11.82 1.95 -16.66
CA HIS A 46 11.01 1.92 -15.45
C HIS A 46 9.66 2.63 -15.68
N GLY A 47 8.67 2.18 -14.93
CA GLY A 47 7.31 2.72 -14.93
C GLY A 47 6.63 2.32 -13.64
N ARG A 48 5.29 2.28 -13.67
CA ARG A 48 4.50 1.93 -12.48
C ARG A 48 3.57 0.77 -12.74
N SER A 49 3.26 0.06 -11.67
CA SER A 49 2.16 -0.91 -11.62
C SER A 49 1.21 -0.60 -10.47
N TRP A 50 -0.03 -1.09 -10.57
CA TRP A 50 -1.05 -0.96 -9.53
C TRP A 50 -1.97 -2.18 -9.53
N ASN A 51 -2.69 -2.37 -8.43
CA ASN A 51 -3.69 -3.41 -8.26
C ASN A 51 -5.03 -2.94 -8.82
N ASN A 52 -5.62 -3.76 -9.69
CA ASN A 52 -7.01 -3.65 -10.08
C ASN A 52 -7.62 -5.06 -10.16
N GLY A 53 -8.68 -5.33 -9.42
CA GLY A 53 -9.31 -6.65 -9.34
C GLY A 53 -8.38 -7.74 -8.80
N GLY A 54 -7.36 -7.37 -8.01
CA GLY A 54 -6.39 -8.31 -7.45
C GLY A 54 -5.23 -8.64 -8.37
N VAL A 55 -5.18 -8.05 -9.55
CA VAL A 55 -4.17 -8.34 -10.57
C VAL A 55 -3.37 -7.10 -10.95
N VAL A 56 -2.21 -7.33 -11.56
CA VAL A 56 -1.31 -6.28 -12.02
C VAL A 56 -1.86 -5.59 -13.26
N GLU A 57 -2.06 -4.28 -13.14
CA GLU A 57 -2.07 -3.33 -14.25
C GLU A 57 -0.80 -2.46 -14.19
N CYS A 58 -0.47 -1.79 -15.29
CA CYS A 58 0.76 -1.02 -15.37
C CYS A 58 0.74 0.08 -16.43
N SER A 59 1.71 0.98 -16.36
CA SER A 59 1.89 2.09 -17.28
C SER A 59 3.38 2.42 -17.44
N PHE A 60 3.81 2.50 -18.70
CA PHE A 60 5.18 2.85 -19.08
C PHE A 60 5.20 3.97 -20.13
N PRO A 61 6.09 4.96 -20.01
CA PRO A 61 6.34 5.91 -21.08
C PRO A 61 7.26 5.31 -22.13
N TYR A 62 6.83 5.30 -23.39
CA TYR A 62 7.69 4.89 -24.51
C TYR A 62 7.51 5.84 -25.69
N LYS A 63 8.61 6.54 -26.05
CA LYS A 63 8.57 7.66 -26.99
C LYS A 63 7.53 8.69 -26.51
N SER A 64 6.52 9.00 -27.31
CA SER A 64 5.48 9.96 -26.97
C SER A 64 4.15 9.31 -26.53
N ALA A 65 4.15 7.99 -26.30
CA ALA A 65 2.95 7.23 -25.96
C ALA A 65 3.04 6.58 -24.57
N GLU A 66 1.92 6.57 -23.86
CA GLU A 66 1.72 5.71 -22.69
C GLU A 66 1.32 4.30 -23.16
N LEU A 67 2.05 3.29 -22.67
CA LEU A 67 1.78 1.88 -22.93
C LEU A 67 1.27 1.22 -21.64
N THR A 68 0.11 0.58 -21.71
CA THR A 68 -0.57 -0.03 -20.54
C THR A 68 -1.06 -1.45 -20.79
N THR A 69 -1.30 -1.81 -22.05
CA THR A 69 -1.95 -3.08 -22.38
C THR A 69 -0.95 -4.21 -22.50
N LYS A 70 -1.43 -5.43 -22.22
CA LYS A 70 -0.67 -6.67 -22.40
C LYS A 70 -0.09 -6.81 -23.81
N ALA A 71 -0.82 -6.37 -24.84
CA ALA A 71 -0.37 -6.42 -26.23
C ALA A 71 0.77 -5.43 -26.51
N GLN A 72 0.66 -4.19 -26.01
CA GLN A 72 1.71 -3.17 -26.18
C GLN A 72 3.02 -3.54 -25.45
N LEU A 73 2.89 -4.21 -24.30
CA LEU A 73 3.98 -4.52 -23.38
C LEU A 73 4.50 -5.96 -23.50
N GLU A 74 4.11 -6.70 -24.55
CA GLU A 74 4.63 -8.04 -24.87
C GLU A 74 4.37 -9.08 -23.75
N GLY A 75 3.23 -8.96 -23.06
CA GLY A 75 2.70 -10.01 -22.18
C GLY A 75 3.04 -9.87 -20.69
N GLN A 76 4.25 -9.42 -20.35
CA GLN A 76 4.75 -9.40 -18.98
C GLN A 76 5.67 -8.21 -18.70
N ILE A 77 5.73 -7.83 -17.44
CA ILE A 77 6.64 -6.81 -16.91
C ILE A 77 7.48 -7.43 -15.80
N GLN A 78 8.35 -6.66 -15.18
CA GLN A 78 8.94 -6.99 -13.89
C GLN A 78 8.47 -6.01 -12.82
N VAL A 79 8.32 -6.49 -11.60
CA VAL A 79 8.00 -5.68 -10.41
C VAL A 79 9.16 -5.80 -9.44
N LEU A 80 9.61 -4.68 -8.89
CA LEU A 80 10.69 -4.67 -7.90
C LEU A 80 10.23 -5.40 -6.63
N GLN A 81 11.06 -6.31 -6.13
CA GLN A 81 10.79 -7.08 -4.92
C GLN A 81 11.81 -6.78 -3.83
N TYR A 82 11.32 -6.87 -2.59
CA TYR A 82 12.19 -6.89 -1.43
C TYR A 82 11.75 -8.02 -0.47
N LEU A 83 12.30 -9.21 -0.69
CA LEU A 83 12.00 -10.40 0.12
C LEU A 83 13.07 -10.61 1.20
N GLY A 84 12.68 -10.53 2.46
CA GLY A 84 13.58 -10.63 3.61
C GLY A 84 13.88 -9.26 4.22
N ASP A 85 15.08 -9.11 4.76
CA ASP A 85 15.54 -7.88 5.41
C ASP A 85 17.01 -7.56 5.07
N HIS A 86 17.53 -6.47 5.64
CA HIS A 86 18.92 -6.04 5.42
C HIS A 86 19.95 -7.06 5.92
N ASN A 87 19.60 -7.95 6.84
CA ASN A 87 20.47 -9.03 7.31
C ASN A 87 20.55 -10.19 6.31
N SER A 88 19.52 -10.37 5.46
CA SER A 88 19.51 -11.38 4.40
C SER A 88 19.89 -10.86 3.01
N GLN A 89 19.67 -9.56 2.77
CA GLN A 89 19.87 -8.90 1.47
C GLN A 89 21.14 -8.03 1.43
N GLY A 90 21.64 -7.60 2.59
CA GLY A 90 22.80 -6.71 2.70
C GLY A 90 22.51 -5.23 2.45
N PHE A 91 21.26 -4.90 2.12
CA PHE A 91 20.77 -3.54 1.95
C PHE A 91 19.27 -3.46 2.28
N TRP A 92 18.75 -2.24 2.40
CA TRP A 92 17.31 -1.94 2.39
C TRP A 92 17.02 -0.77 1.45
N TYR A 93 15.80 -0.65 0.94
CA TYR A 93 15.44 0.44 0.02
C TYR A 93 15.08 1.73 0.74
N GLU A 94 15.74 2.81 0.35
CA GLU A 94 15.51 4.16 0.85
C GLU A 94 15.09 5.08 -0.30
N TRP A 95 14.08 5.91 -0.08
CA TRP A 95 13.71 6.96 -1.02
C TRP A 95 14.38 8.27 -0.62
N ILE A 96 15.19 8.85 -1.51
CA ILE A 96 15.86 10.13 -1.30
C ILE A 96 15.45 11.13 -2.36
N LYS A 97 15.60 12.43 -2.10
CA LYS A 97 15.38 13.44 -3.14
C LYS A 97 16.46 13.32 -4.21
N TYR A 98 16.07 13.54 -5.46
CA TYR A 98 16.96 13.46 -6.61
C TYR A 98 18.17 14.38 -6.45
N LYS A 99 18.00 15.60 -5.93
CA LYS A 99 19.11 16.54 -5.71
C LYS A 99 20.17 16.02 -4.73
N ASP A 100 19.77 15.21 -3.75
CA ASP A 100 20.66 14.69 -2.71
C ASP A 100 21.56 13.56 -3.25
N ARG A 101 21.31 13.06 -4.47
CA ARG A 101 22.04 11.91 -5.04
C ARG A 101 23.54 12.17 -5.20
N LEU A 102 23.95 13.41 -5.44
CA LEU A 102 25.37 13.76 -5.64
C LEU A 102 26.17 13.64 -4.34
N GLU A 103 25.52 13.92 -3.20
CA GLU A 103 26.16 13.87 -1.88
C GLU A 103 25.99 12.50 -1.22
N LYS A 104 24.86 11.84 -1.48
CA LYS A 104 24.51 10.58 -0.81
C LYS A 104 25.02 9.35 -1.53
N LEU A 105 25.10 9.34 -2.85
CA LEU A 105 25.49 8.12 -3.58
C LEU A 105 26.98 7.83 -3.37
N ASP A 106 27.26 6.66 -2.83
CA ASP A 106 28.59 6.12 -2.58
C ASP A 106 28.51 4.59 -2.52
N ASP A 107 29.58 3.92 -2.09
CA ASP A 107 29.57 2.45 -1.94
C ASP A 107 28.56 1.95 -0.89
N LYS A 108 28.09 2.83 0.00
CA LYS A 108 27.15 2.56 1.08
C LYS A 108 25.70 2.88 0.70
N HIS A 109 25.47 3.77 -0.27
CA HIS A 109 24.16 4.11 -0.81
C HIS A 109 24.20 4.03 -2.33
N GLN A 110 23.69 2.92 -2.85
CA GLN A 110 23.84 2.60 -4.26
C GLN A 110 22.54 2.87 -5.01
N LEU A 111 22.60 3.53 -6.16
CA LEU A 111 21.41 3.80 -6.96
C LEU A 111 20.77 2.49 -7.45
N VAL A 112 19.44 2.37 -7.32
CA VAL A 112 18.67 1.30 -7.97
C VAL A 112 18.51 1.68 -9.44
N ARG A 113 19.06 0.87 -10.34
CA ARG A 113 19.04 1.11 -11.78
C ARG A 113 19.08 -0.18 -12.57
N CYS A 114 18.58 -0.13 -13.79
CA CYS A 114 18.74 -1.15 -14.81
C CYS A 114 19.28 -0.47 -16.06
N GLY A 115 20.49 -0.83 -16.52
CA GLY A 115 21.15 -0.09 -17.61
C GLY A 115 21.20 1.40 -17.30
N ASP A 116 20.79 2.26 -18.23
CA ASP A 116 20.72 3.72 -18.03
C ASP A 116 19.38 4.20 -17.43
N SER A 117 18.47 3.30 -17.09
CA SER A 117 17.17 3.67 -16.52
C SER A 117 17.19 3.55 -15.00
N PHE A 118 16.66 4.54 -14.28
CA PHE A 118 16.36 4.40 -12.85
C PHE A 118 15.00 5.01 -12.49
N PRO A 119 14.28 4.46 -11.49
CA PRO A 119 12.96 4.97 -11.09
C PRO A 119 13.05 6.39 -10.52
N ILE A 120 12.06 7.22 -10.88
CA ILE A 120 11.87 8.55 -10.29
C ILE A 120 10.40 8.81 -10.02
N PHE A 121 10.12 9.30 -8.82
CA PHE A 121 8.79 9.49 -8.29
C PHE A 121 8.49 10.98 -8.11
N TRP A 122 7.49 11.46 -8.85
CA TRP A 122 7.07 12.84 -8.88
C TRP A 122 5.77 13.01 -8.11
N LYS A 123 5.86 13.66 -6.94
CA LYS A 123 4.69 14.09 -6.17
C LYS A 123 4.13 15.38 -6.76
N ARG A 124 2.84 15.40 -7.10
CA ARG A 124 2.20 16.54 -7.77
C ARG A 124 0.71 16.67 -7.41
N PRO A 125 0.12 17.88 -7.53
CA PRO A 125 -1.28 18.12 -7.20
C PRO A 125 -2.29 17.25 -7.99
N GLU A 126 -1.98 16.91 -9.24
CA GLU A 126 -2.86 16.14 -10.12
C GLU A 126 -2.79 14.62 -9.89
N GLY A 127 -2.11 14.19 -8.83
CA GLY A 127 -1.88 12.79 -8.50
C GLY A 127 -0.46 12.34 -8.85
N ASN A 128 0.17 11.64 -7.92
CA ASN A 128 1.57 11.28 -7.99
C ASN A 128 1.86 10.32 -9.15
N LEU A 129 3.05 10.41 -9.73
CA LEU A 129 3.47 9.55 -10.84
C LEU A 129 4.86 8.98 -10.57
N LEU A 130 5.01 7.68 -10.80
CA LEU A 130 6.31 7.04 -10.96
C LEU A 130 6.61 6.88 -12.46
N GLY A 131 7.84 7.23 -12.82
CA GLY A 131 8.42 7.11 -14.15
C GLY A 131 9.90 6.72 -14.05
N TYR A 132 10.70 7.13 -15.03
CA TYR A 132 12.14 6.84 -15.04
C TYR A 132 12.98 8.02 -15.51
N VAL A 133 14.23 8.08 -15.08
CA VAL A 133 15.26 8.95 -15.65
C VAL A 133 16.15 8.13 -16.58
N ASP A 134 16.41 8.67 -17.78
CA ASP A 134 17.50 8.21 -18.63
C ASP A 134 18.80 8.89 -18.19
N ASN A 135 19.73 8.11 -17.63
CA ASN A 135 20.99 8.56 -17.08
C ASN A 135 21.94 9.17 -18.14
N LYS A 136 21.70 8.95 -19.43
CA LYS A 136 22.50 9.56 -20.50
C LYS A 136 22.03 10.97 -20.85
N THR A 137 20.73 11.21 -20.82
CA THR A 137 20.13 12.48 -21.23
C THR A 137 19.70 13.34 -20.04
N GLU A 138 19.72 12.78 -18.83
CA GLU A 138 19.18 13.34 -17.59
C GLU A 138 17.73 13.82 -17.75
N GLU A 139 16.95 13.06 -18.52
CA GLU A 139 15.54 13.30 -18.79
C GLU A 139 14.68 12.32 -18.01
N ALA A 140 13.75 12.84 -17.22
CA ALA A 140 12.72 12.05 -16.57
C ALA A 140 11.47 11.98 -17.46
N LEU A 141 10.97 10.76 -17.70
CA LEU A 141 9.75 10.51 -18.44
C LEU A 141 8.68 9.86 -17.55
N PHE A 142 7.46 10.34 -17.67
CA PHE A 142 6.29 9.84 -16.93
C PHE A 142 5.13 9.61 -17.89
N SER A 143 4.44 8.47 -17.77
CA SER A 143 3.23 8.17 -18.55
C SER A 143 1.97 8.48 -17.74
N PHE A 144 0.97 9.14 -18.34
CA PHE A 144 -0.33 9.38 -17.73
C PHE A 144 -1.37 9.82 -18.78
N ASN A 145 -2.59 9.29 -18.71
CA ASN A 145 -3.73 9.65 -19.57
C ASN A 145 -3.42 9.68 -21.08
N GLY A 146 -2.78 8.62 -21.58
CA GLY A 146 -2.40 8.43 -22.97
C GLY A 146 -1.16 9.23 -23.41
N LYS A 147 -0.54 10.01 -22.51
CA LYS A 147 0.54 10.94 -22.82
C LYS A 147 1.83 10.62 -22.07
N VAL A 148 2.93 11.10 -22.60
CA VAL A 148 4.24 11.12 -21.93
C VAL A 148 4.58 12.56 -21.55
N TYR A 149 4.97 12.75 -20.29
CA TYR A 149 5.45 14.00 -19.73
C TYR A 149 6.95 13.90 -19.54
N SER A 150 7.68 14.95 -19.92
CA SER A 150 9.13 15.04 -19.75
C SER A 150 9.49 16.14 -18.75
N LYS A 151 10.52 15.89 -17.94
CA LYS A 151 11.11 16.84 -16.99
C LYS A 151 12.64 16.74 -17.05
N LYS A 152 13.33 17.88 -16.91
CA LYS A 152 14.79 17.95 -16.98
C LYS A 152 15.37 18.94 -15.96
N GLY A 153 16.67 18.80 -15.70
CA GLY A 153 17.43 19.77 -14.92
C GLY A 153 16.85 20.01 -13.52
N GLY A 154 16.71 21.29 -13.15
CA GLY A 154 16.28 21.70 -11.82
C GLY A 154 14.89 21.19 -11.40
N GLU A 155 14.00 20.90 -12.35
CA GLU A 155 12.64 20.38 -12.08
C GLU A 155 12.65 19.00 -11.38
N LEU A 156 13.74 18.25 -11.51
CA LEU A 156 13.87 16.93 -10.91
C LEU A 156 14.21 17.00 -9.42
N SER A 157 14.71 18.13 -8.92
CA SER A 157 15.41 18.26 -7.64
C SER A 157 14.65 17.70 -6.43
N ASP A 158 13.34 17.96 -6.35
CA ASP A 158 12.48 17.53 -5.24
C ASP A 158 11.64 16.28 -5.55
N MET A 159 11.85 15.66 -6.72
CA MET A 159 11.36 14.30 -6.99
C MET A 159 12.20 13.29 -6.21
N TYR A 160 11.68 12.07 -6.05
CA TYR A 160 12.34 11.03 -5.25
C TYR A 160 12.89 9.92 -6.14
N ILE A 161 14.06 9.41 -5.80
CA ILE A 161 14.65 8.20 -6.38
C ILE A 161 14.85 7.16 -5.29
N ILE A 162 14.96 5.90 -5.69
CA ILE A 162 15.19 4.79 -4.79
C ILE A 162 16.67 4.38 -4.79
N THR A 163 17.23 4.21 -3.60
CA THR A 163 18.61 3.76 -3.36
C THR A 163 18.63 2.52 -2.48
N ARG A 164 19.69 1.74 -2.61
CA ARG A 164 20.05 0.64 -1.71
C ARG A 164 20.91 1.23 -0.60
N ASN A 165 20.38 1.28 0.62
CA ASN A 165 21.14 1.64 1.80
C ASN A 165 21.79 0.37 2.37
N CYS A 166 23.11 0.26 2.24
CA CYS A 166 23.90 -0.90 2.61
C CYS A 166 24.42 -0.84 4.07
N VAL A 167 23.98 0.14 4.86
CA VAL A 167 24.45 0.36 6.23
C VAL A 167 23.31 0.23 7.23
N GLY A 168 23.49 -0.69 8.19
CA GLY A 168 22.51 -0.93 9.24
C GLY A 168 21.15 -1.36 8.66
N GLY A 169 20.11 -1.16 9.45
CA GLY A 169 18.73 -1.46 9.06
C GLY A 169 17.89 -0.20 8.87
N PRO A 170 16.68 -0.34 8.29
CA PRO A 170 15.75 0.77 8.15
C PRO A 170 15.34 1.33 9.52
N PRO A 171 14.82 2.58 9.57
CA PRO A 171 14.23 3.12 10.78
C PRO A 171 13.21 2.15 11.38
N HIS A 172 13.22 2.00 12.69
CA HIS A 172 12.32 1.11 13.45
C HIS A 172 12.49 -0.40 13.17
N CYS A 173 13.61 -0.83 12.56
CA CYS A 173 13.90 -2.26 12.41
C CYS A 173 14.00 -2.95 13.77
N GLY A 174 13.15 -3.97 13.98
CA GLY A 174 13.10 -4.76 15.22
C GLY A 174 13.99 -6.00 15.23
N CYS A 175 14.92 -6.14 14.28
CA CYS A 175 15.80 -7.31 14.22
C CYS A 175 16.82 -7.29 15.38
N ALA A 176 17.35 -8.46 15.74
CA ALA A 176 18.32 -8.58 16.83
C ALA A 176 19.59 -7.72 16.61
N ALA A 177 20.04 -7.59 15.37
CA ALA A 177 21.21 -6.78 15.03
C ALA A 177 20.99 -5.29 15.27
N CYS A 178 19.81 -4.76 14.90
CA CYS A 178 19.44 -3.36 15.15
C CYS A 178 19.13 -3.10 16.63
N GLY A 179 18.50 -4.05 17.32
CA GLY A 179 18.22 -3.93 18.76
C GLY A 179 19.49 -3.89 19.63
N ALA A 180 20.58 -4.52 19.18
CA ALA A 180 21.87 -4.49 19.86
C ALA A 180 22.73 -3.25 19.54
N ALA A 181 22.36 -2.45 18.52
CA ALA A 181 23.09 -1.24 18.17
C ALA A 181 22.82 -0.14 19.21
N PRO A 182 23.80 0.75 19.49
CA PRO A 182 23.56 1.93 20.30
C PRO A 182 22.36 2.71 19.73
N PRO A 183 21.43 3.19 20.57
CA PRO A 183 20.31 3.98 20.09
C PRO A 183 20.84 5.22 19.37
N PRO A 184 20.22 5.63 18.25
CA PRO A 184 20.64 6.83 17.56
C PRO A 184 20.51 8.05 18.48
N PRO A 185 21.38 9.08 18.35
CA PRO A 185 21.37 10.26 19.23
C PRO A 185 20.01 10.95 19.26
N LYS A 186 19.27 10.88 18.15
CA LYS A 186 17.88 11.28 18.04
C LYS A 186 17.06 10.07 17.62
N PRO A 187 16.01 9.69 18.38
CA PRO A 187 15.15 8.59 17.97
C PRO A 187 14.48 8.92 16.62
N PRO A 188 14.29 7.92 15.74
CA PRO A 188 13.60 8.13 14.48
C PRO A 188 12.18 8.65 14.73
N PRO A 189 11.66 9.57 13.90
CA PRO A 189 10.28 10.00 13.98
C PRO A 189 9.34 8.79 13.93
N LYS A 190 8.33 8.76 14.79
CA LYS A 190 7.32 7.71 14.75
C LYS A 190 6.51 7.77 13.47
N VAL A 191 6.04 6.61 13.02
CA VAL A 191 5.23 6.46 11.82
C VAL A 191 3.84 7.07 12.04
N VAL A 192 3.40 7.95 11.14
CA VAL A 192 2.10 8.64 11.19
C VAL A 192 1.15 8.26 10.05
N ILE A 193 1.52 7.24 9.27
CA ILE A 193 0.73 6.67 8.18
C ILE A 193 0.31 5.24 8.54
N ASP A 194 -0.81 4.79 7.98
CA ASP A 194 -1.26 3.41 8.12
C ASP A 194 -0.29 2.46 7.38
N GLU A 195 0.02 1.33 8.01
CA GLU A 195 0.92 0.32 7.43
C GLU A 195 0.09 -0.76 6.73
N TRP A 196 0.29 -0.91 5.43
CA TRP A 196 -0.43 -1.89 4.61
C TRP A 196 0.53 -2.90 4.00
N MET A 197 0.44 -4.15 4.44
CA MET A 197 1.24 -5.23 3.86
C MET A 197 0.56 -5.86 2.65
N ASP A 198 1.30 -6.07 1.57
CA ASP A 198 0.81 -6.77 0.39
C ASP A 198 0.87 -8.29 0.59
N ILE A 199 -0.20 -8.98 0.19
CA ILE A 199 -0.32 -10.43 0.26
C ILE A 199 -1.32 -10.91 -0.79
N ARG A 200 -1.35 -12.22 -1.09
CA ARG A 200 -2.39 -12.80 -1.94
C ARG A 200 -3.31 -13.70 -1.14
N GLU A 201 -4.53 -13.84 -1.63
CA GLU A 201 -5.38 -14.97 -1.27
C GLU A 201 -4.62 -16.29 -1.44
N GLY A 202 -4.72 -17.17 -0.44
CA GLY A 202 -4.07 -18.48 -0.43
C GLY A 202 -2.61 -18.48 0.01
N ASP A 203 -1.96 -17.32 0.14
CA ASP A 203 -0.64 -17.24 0.78
C ASP A 203 -0.72 -17.67 2.26
N PRO A 204 0.39 -18.12 2.88
CA PRO A 204 0.43 -18.43 4.30
C PRO A 204 -0.03 -17.23 5.15
N TRP A 205 -0.78 -17.52 6.22
CA TRP A 205 -1.23 -16.49 7.15
C TRP A 205 -0.02 -15.72 7.72
N PRO A 206 -0.04 -14.37 7.71
CA PRO A 206 1.11 -13.60 8.12
C PRO A 206 1.34 -13.67 9.63
N THR A 207 2.59 -13.51 10.04
CA THR A 207 3.00 -13.44 11.45
C THR A 207 2.96 -12.02 12.02
N ARG A 208 2.84 -11.00 11.16
CA ARG A 208 2.72 -9.60 11.59
C ARG A 208 1.37 -9.39 12.29
N PRO A 209 1.31 -8.62 13.39
CA PRO A 209 0.04 -8.27 14.02
C PRO A 209 -0.86 -7.50 13.05
N LEU A 210 -2.11 -7.95 12.89
CA LEU A 210 -3.11 -7.33 12.03
C LEU A 210 -4.18 -6.63 12.86
N VAL A 211 -4.86 -5.64 12.29
CA VAL A 211 -6.00 -4.97 12.95
C VAL A 211 -7.23 -5.88 12.89
N ARG A 212 -7.65 -6.40 14.05
CA ARG A 212 -8.83 -7.27 14.20
C ARG A 212 -10.09 -6.43 14.43
N ALA A 213 -11.20 -6.85 13.82
CA ALA A 213 -12.51 -6.24 14.00
C ALA A 213 -12.91 -6.14 15.49
N LEU A 214 -13.19 -4.92 15.97
CA LEU A 214 -13.51 -4.60 17.37
C LEU A 214 -12.51 -5.13 18.41
N ASP A 215 -11.29 -5.48 17.99
CA ASP A 215 -10.27 -6.14 18.81
C ASP A 215 -10.73 -7.45 19.48
N LYS A 216 -11.84 -8.04 19.02
CA LYS A 216 -12.48 -9.22 19.59
C LYS A 216 -12.94 -10.21 18.50
N SER A 217 -13.21 -11.45 18.90
CA SER A 217 -13.96 -12.37 18.03
C SER A 217 -15.41 -11.88 17.96
N LEU A 218 -15.97 -11.80 16.75
CA LEU A 218 -17.32 -11.31 16.53
C LEU A 218 -18.35 -12.43 16.72
N ASP A 219 -19.52 -12.09 17.27
CA ASP A 219 -20.70 -12.93 17.06
C ASP A 219 -21.25 -12.66 15.66
N THR A 220 -20.85 -13.46 14.67
CA THR A 220 -21.05 -13.17 13.24
C THR A 220 -22.14 -14.05 12.61
N LEU A 221 -22.39 -13.82 11.31
CA LEU A 221 -23.32 -14.61 10.51
C LEU A 221 -22.87 -16.08 10.38
N PRO A 222 -23.82 -17.02 10.21
CA PRO A 222 -23.49 -18.43 9.98
C PRO A 222 -22.53 -18.63 8.80
N GLY A 223 -21.53 -19.50 8.98
CA GLY A 223 -20.50 -19.77 7.96
C GLY A 223 -19.48 -18.65 7.75
N VAL A 224 -19.59 -17.53 8.49
CA VAL A 224 -18.58 -16.47 8.48
C VAL A 224 -17.64 -16.66 9.69
N PRO A 225 -16.32 -16.55 9.51
CA PRO A 225 -15.37 -16.62 10.62
C PRO A 225 -15.55 -15.47 11.63
N ALA A 226 -15.45 -15.79 12.91
CA ALA A 226 -15.59 -14.82 14.00
C ALA A 226 -14.41 -13.84 14.06
N ASP A 227 -13.19 -14.31 13.78
CA ASP A 227 -11.99 -13.47 13.72
C ASP A 227 -11.82 -12.88 12.32
N GLN A 228 -12.20 -11.61 12.17
CA GLN A 228 -12.13 -10.86 10.92
C GLN A 228 -11.10 -9.74 11.04
N TYR A 229 -10.29 -9.57 10.01
CA TYR A 229 -9.21 -8.58 9.94
C TYR A 229 -9.43 -7.64 8.76
N VAL A 230 -8.93 -6.41 8.89
CA VAL A 230 -9.08 -5.37 7.86
C VAL A 230 -8.27 -5.71 6.62
N GLY A 231 -8.97 -5.87 5.49
CA GLY A 231 -8.38 -6.02 4.17
C GLY A 231 -8.77 -4.89 3.25
N LEU A 232 -7.88 -4.55 2.31
CA LEU A 232 -8.10 -3.60 1.23
C LEU A 232 -7.85 -4.30 -0.11
N TRP A 233 -8.77 -4.06 -1.03
CA TRP A 233 -8.71 -4.52 -2.42
C TRP A 233 -9.01 -3.34 -3.35
N TYR A 234 -8.90 -3.57 -4.66
CA TYR A 234 -9.24 -2.58 -5.67
C TYR A 234 -10.11 -3.19 -6.75
N MET A 235 -11.11 -2.45 -7.23
CA MET A 235 -11.92 -2.84 -8.38
C MET A 235 -12.27 -1.62 -9.22
N GLN A 236 -11.93 -1.65 -10.49
CA GLN A 236 -12.05 -0.53 -11.43
C GLN A 236 -11.45 0.77 -10.89
N GLY A 237 -10.30 0.67 -10.22
CA GLY A 237 -9.60 1.79 -9.60
C GLY A 237 -10.19 2.29 -8.28
N GLU A 238 -11.30 1.72 -7.79
CA GLU A 238 -11.89 2.08 -6.50
C GLU A 238 -11.31 1.23 -5.36
N PRO A 239 -10.93 1.83 -4.23
CA PRO A 239 -10.57 1.07 -3.04
C PRO A 239 -11.80 0.38 -2.44
N VAL A 240 -11.64 -0.88 -2.08
CA VAL A 240 -12.70 -1.72 -1.50
C VAL A 240 -12.19 -2.32 -0.20
N MET A 241 -12.63 -1.75 0.93
CA MET A 241 -12.39 -2.36 2.23
C MET A 241 -13.24 -3.63 2.39
N GLY A 242 -12.72 -4.60 3.10
CA GLY A 242 -13.40 -5.87 3.32
C GLY A 242 -12.82 -6.62 4.50
N ARG A 243 -13.10 -7.92 4.54
CA ARG A 243 -12.69 -8.80 5.64
C ARG A 243 -11.77 -9.90 5.16
N VAL A 244 -10.81 -10.20 6.00
CA VAL A 244 -9.80 -11.25 5.79
C VAL A 244 -9.78 -12.14 7.03
N TRP A 245 -9.53 -13.44 6.87
CA TRP A 245 -9.43 -14.38 7.97
C TRP A 245 -8.43 -15.50 7.66
N ASN A 246 -8.00 -16.18 8.72
CA ASN A 246 -7.16 -17.36 8.61
C ASN A 246 -8.01 -18.59 8.31
N GLU A 247 -7.88 -19.13 7.11
CA GLU A 247 -8.49 -20.39 6.70
C GLU A 247 -7.40 -21.46 6.62
N ASN A 248 -7.31 -22.29 7.66
CA ASN A 248 -6.36 -23.42 7.73
C ASN A 248 -4.90 -23.02 7.48
N GLY A 249 -4.46 -21.92 8.07
CA GLY A 249 -3.11 -21.38 7.94
C GLY A 249 -2.89 -20.55 6.68
N LYS A 250 -3.94 -20.25 5.91
CA LYS A 250 -3.87 -19.45 4.68
C LYS A 250 -4.79 -18.24 4.74
N VAL A 251 -4.47 -17.23 3.94
CA VAL A 251 -5.27 -16.03 3.78
C VAL A 251 -6.51 -16.32 2.94
N ALA A 252 -7.68 -16.08 3.50
CA ALA A 252 -8.95 -16.03 2.78
C ALA A 252 -9.61 -14.67 3.01
N ALA A 253 -10.44 -14.21 2.06
CA ALA A 253 -10.99 -12.87 2.10
C ALA A 253 -12.37 -12.78 1.44
N SER A 254 -13.13 -11.75 1.80
CA SER A 254 -14.39 -11.40 1.14
C SER A 254 -14.54 -9.87 1.09
N PHE A 255 -14.81 -9.40 -0.13
CA PHE A 255 -15.06 -8.01 -0.46
C PHE A 255 -16.45 -7.87 -1.09
N SER A 256 -17.02 -6.69 -1.01
CA SER A 256 -18.25 -6.37 -1.72
C SER A 256 -18.10 -5.13 -2.55
N TRP A 257 -18.50 -5.22 -3.81
CA TRP A 257 -18.48 -4.11 -4.72
C TRP A 257 -19.58 -4.28 -5.76
N PHE A 258 -20.26 -3.17 -6.07
CA PHE A 258 -21.29 -3.10 -7.10
C PHE A 258 -22.34 -4.24 -7.03
N ASN A 259 -22.94 -4.42 -5.85
CA ASN A 259 -23.98 -5.43 -5.57
C ASN A 259 -23.49 -6.89 -5.52
N ASN A 260 -22.21 -7.14 -5.72
CA ASN A 260 -21.62 -8.48 -5.74
C ASN A 260 -20.76 -8.76 -4.50
N GLU A 261 -20.69 -10.04 -4.11
CA GLU A 261 -19.67 -10.54 -3.19
C GLU A 261 -18.52 -11.18 -3.97
N TYR A 262 -17.30 -10.85 -3.57
CA TYR A 262 -16.06 -11.41 -4.09
C TYR A 262 -15.32 -12.12 -2.95
N ALA A 263 -15.55 -13.43 -2.83
CA ALA A 263 -14.99 -14.25 -1.75
C ALA A 263 -14.01 -15.34 -2.23
N LYS A 264 -13.69 -15.35 -3.54
CA LYS A 264 -12.77 -16.29 -4.19
C LYS A 264 -12.06 -15.60 -5.34
N ASN A 265 -10.83 -16.02 -5.62
CA ASN A 265 -10.00 -15.49 -6.70
C ASN A 265 -9.80 -13.96 -6.59
N VAL A 266 -9.69 -13.44 -5.37
CA VAL A 266 -9.51 -12.00 -5.12
C VAL A 266 -8.06 -11.56 -5.38
N GLY A 267 -7.14 -12.52 -5.56
CA GLY A 267 -5.77 -12.26 -5.97
C GLY A 267 -5.00 -11.48 -4.91
N SER A 268 -4.35 -10.39 -5.33
CA SER A 268 -3.55 -9.51 -4.47
C SER A 268 -4.45 -8.61 -3.65
N ILE A 269 -4.18 -8.52 -2.36
CA ILE A 269 -4.88 -7.65 -1.40
C ILE A 269 -3.84 -6.98 -0.49
N GLN A 270 -4.30 -6.07 0.34
CA GLN A 270 -3.48 -5.44 1.37
C GLN A 270 -4.11 -5.65 2.74
N LEU A 271 -3.30 -5.99 3.74
CA LEU A 271 -3.75 -6.18 5.12
C LEU A 271 -3.28 -5.02 5.97
N LEU A 272 -4.16 -4.48 6.80
CA LEU A 272 -3.81 -3.41 7.73
C LEU A 272 -3.02 -3.99 8.90
N VAL A 273 -1.77 -3.54 9.04
CA VAL A 273 -0.85 -3.98 10.07
C VAL A 273 -0.99 -3.10 11.31
N HIS A 274 -1.07 -3.74 12.47
CA HIS A 274 -1.03 -3.06 13.75
C HIS A 274 0.43 -2.88 14.20
N LEU A 275 1.03 -1.75 13.80
CA LEU A 275 2.41 -1.39 14.18
C LEU A 275 2.61 -1.40 15.70
N ALA A 276 3.81 -1.76 16.15
CA ALA A 276 4.16 -1.73 17.57
C ALA A 276 4.08 -0.31 18.16
N GLU A 277 3.71 -0.21 19.43
CA GLU A 277 3.39 1.06 20.10
C GLU A 277 4.57 2.06 20.12
N ASN A 278 5.79 1.54 20.25
CA ASN A 278 7.02 2.32 20.24
C ASN A 278 7.33 2.91 18.85
N VAL A 279 6.79 2.33 17.78
CA VAL A 279 7.04 2.73 16.38
C VAL A 279 6.02 3.75 15.87
N ARG A 280 4.75 3.65 16.29
CA ARG A 280 3.65 4.44 15.74
C ARG A 280 3.32 5.72 16.52
N GLY A 281 3.02 6.78 15.78
CA GLY A 281 2.63 8.11 16.29
C GLY A 281 1.12 8.26 16.50
N PHE A 282 0.35 7.18 16.44
CA PHE A 282 -1.10 7.15 16.62
C PHE A 282 -1.56 5.87 17.29
N ASP A 283 -2.83 5.81 17.68
CA ASP A 283 -3.51 4.59 18.12
C ASP A 283 -4.78 4.37 17.31
N TYR A 284 -5.13 3.09 17.09
CA TYR A 284 -6.41 2.71 16.50
C TYR A 284 -7.51 2.62 17.56
N GLY A 285 -8.74 2.83 17.15
CA GLY A 285 -9.93 2.68 17.98
C GLY A 285 -11.17 2.47 17.15
N TRP A 286 -12.12 1.71 17.69
CA TRP A 286 -13.41 1.41 17.05
C TRP A 286 -14.48 2.37 17.61
N ILE A 287 -14.87 3.34 16.80
CA ILE A 287 -15.67 4.50 17.22
C ILE A 287 -17.07 4.42 16.61
N PRO A 288 -18.16 4.62 17.39
CA PRO A 288 -19.50 4.66 16.84
C PRO A 288 -19.63 5.67 15.70
N PHE A 289 -20.37 5.32 14.65
CA PHE A 289 -20.48 6.14 13.44
C PHE A 289 -20.82 7.62 13.71
N PRO A 290 -21.78 7.99 14.59
CA PRO A 290 -22.10 9.40 14.82
C PRO A 290 -20.94 10.23 15.38
N GLU A 291 -20.01 9.60 16.08
CA GLU A 291 -18.78 10.24 16.55
C GLU A 291 -17.70 10.22 15.46
N ALA A 292 -17.56 9.09 14.76
CA ALA A 292 -16.66 8.93 13.63
C ALA A 292 -17.05 9.74 12.39
N ALA A 293 -18.26 10.28 12.30
CA ALA A 293 -18.75 11.11 11.20
C ALA A 293 -18.79 12.60 11.53
N LYS A 294 -18.24 13.04 12.67
CA LYS A 294 -18.02 14.48 12.92
C LYS A 294 -16.97 15.03 11.95
N PHE A 295 -17.17 16.23 11.43
CA PHE A 295 -16.25 16.91 10.50
C PHE A 295 -15.64 18.19 11.09
N ASP A 296 -15.74 18.38 12.40
CA ASP A 296 -15.24 19.56 13.10
C ASP A 296 -13.71 19.61 13.13
N SER A 297 -13.14 20.82 13.08
CA SER A 297 -11.69 21.08 12.98
C SER A 297 -10.86 20.73 14.22
N GLY A 298 -11.44 20.06 15.22
CA GLY A 298 -10.79 19.61 16.45
C GLY A 298 -11.02 18.14 16.78
N LYS A 299 -11.49 17.34 15.81
CA LYS A 299 -11.82 15.94 16.04
C LYS A 299 -10.57 15.11 16.33
N GLU A 300 -10.61 14.39 17.45
CA GLU A 300 -9.48 13.56 17.89
C GLU A 300 -9.34 12.25 17.11
N TRP A 301 -10.47 11.65 16.73
CA TRP A 301 -10.54 10.37 16.02
C TRP A 301 -10.84 10.58 14.54
N LEU A 302 -9.88 10.25 13.69
CA LEU A 302 -10.03 10.32 12.23
C LEU A 302 -10.32 8.93 11.70
N PRO A 303 -11.37 8.70 10.90
CA PRO A 303 -11.58 7.43 10.22
C PRO A 303 -10.31 6.99 9.47
N VAL A 304 -9.96 5.71 9.55
CA VAL A 304 -8.98 5.14 8.62
C VAL A 304 -9.63 5.10 7.26
N HIS A 305 -9.06 5.79 6.28
CA HIS A 305 -9.64 5.93 4.95
C HIS A 305 -8.58 5.77 3.85
N VAL A 306 -9.05 5.36 2.68
CA VAL A 306 -8.28 5.42 1.43
C VAL A 306 -8.98 6.39 0.49
N ASN A 307 -8.23 7.38 0.04
CA ASN A 307 -8.75 8.44 -0.81
C ASN A 307 -9.17 7.93 -2.18
N ASN A 308 -10.30 8.43 -2.67
CA ASN A 308 -10.76 8.17 -4.03
C ASN A 308 -11.61 9.33 -4.55
N HIS A 309 -11.51 9.62 -5.85
CA HIS A 309 -12.24 10.70 -6.50
C HIS A 309 -13.78 10.57 -6.41
N LYS A 310 -14.30 9.35 -6.18
CA LYS A 310 -15.74 9.10 -5.96
C LYS A 310 -16.19 9.20 -4.51
N GLY A 311 -15.25 9.34 -3.57
CA GLY A 311 -15.50 9.32 -2.14
C GLY A 311 -14.52 8.40 -1.42
N ASP A 312 -14.01 8.84 -0.28
CA ASP A 312 -13.04 8.09 0.52
C ASP A 312 -13.70 6.90 1.18
N ILE A 313 -13.03 5.75 1.16
CA ILE A 313 -13.57 4.52 1.72
C ILE A 313 -12.84 4.19 3.02
N SER A 314 -13.63 4.05 4.08
CA SER A 314 -13.23 3.59 5.41
C SER A 314 -13.67 2.15 5.66
N VAL A 315 -13.35 1.62 6.83
CA VAL A 315 -13.75 0.29 7.29
C VAL A 315 -14.48 0.38 8.63
N GLY A 316 -15.47 -0.48 8.85
CA GLY A 316 -16.23 -0.53 10.08
C GLY A 316 -16.90 -1.88 10.30
N VAL A 317 -17.37 -2.12 11.53
CA VAL A 317 -18.19 -3.28 11.87
C VAL A 317 -19.65 -2.85 11.94
N VAL A 318 -20.50 -3.59 11.24
CA VAL A 318 -21.95 -3.37 11.21
C VAL A 318 -22.60 -4.33 12.19
N ASN A 319 -23.42 -3.78 13.10
CA ASN A 319 -24.31 -4.52 13.98
C ASN A 319 -25.63 -4.80 13.23
N LEU A 320 -25.80 -6.06 12.83
CA LEU A 320 -26.95 -6.54 12.09
C LEU A 320 -28.16 -6.79 13.01
N PRO A 321 -29.39 -6.82 12.45
CA PRO A 321 -30.56 -7.30 13.18
C PRO A 321 -30.29 -8.67 13.82
N GLY A 322 -30.71 -8.84 15.07
CA GLY A 322 -30.45 -10.07 15.84
C GLY A 322 -29.09 -10.12 16.54
N GLY A 323 -28.35 -9.01 16.59
CA GLY A 323 -27.13 -8.86 17.38
C GLY A 323 -25.85 -9.37 16.72
N LYS A 324 -25.93 -9.85 15.47
CA LYS A 324 -24.75 -10.30 14.72
C LYS A 324 -23.88 -9.13 14.27
N GLN A 325 -22.60 -9.38 14.08
CA GLN A 325 -21.60 -8.38 13.72
C GLN A 325 -20.80 -8.83 12.49
N ILE A 326 -20.51 -7.92 11.57
CA ILE A 326 -19.69 -8.22 10.39
C ILE A 326 -18.83 -7.02 9.98
N LEU A 327 -17.59 -7.27 9.57
CA LEU A 327 -16.68 -6.25 9.05
C LEU A 327 -17.07 -5.87 7.60
N ALA A 328 -17.11 -4.57 7.33
CA ALA A 328 -17.68 -3.95 6.14
C ALA A 328 -16.87 -2.74 5.66
N LYS A 329 -17.01 -2.37 4.39
CA LYS A 329 -16.61 -1.04 3.93
C LYS A 329 -17.61 0.01 4.39
N VAL A 330 -17.13 1.21 4.68
CA VAL A 330 -17.94 2.35 5.12
C VAL A 330 -17.51 3.60 4.37
N ASP A 331 -18.44 4.23 3.69
CA ASP A 331 -18.32 5.59 3.18
C ASP A 331 -18.92 6.52 4.24
N VAL A 332 -18.04 7.17 5.02
CA VAL A 332 -18.45 8.00 6.15
C VAL A 332 -19.15 9.27 5.68
N ARG A 333 -18.71 9.85 4.56
CA ARG A 333 -19.30 11.10 4.02
C ARG A 333 -20.68 10.88 3.44
N ASN A 334 -20.88 9.77 2.75
CA ASN A 334 -22.17 9.42 2.14
C ASN A 334 -23.04 8.53 3.04
N GLU A 335 -22.65 8.35 4.31
CA GLU A 335 -23.36 7.55 5.31
C GLU A 335 -23.77 6.17 4.81
N LYS A 336 -22.85 5.42 4.20
CA LYS A 336 -23.16 4.13 3.56
C LYS A 336 -22.20 3.04 4.02
N TYR A 337 -22.71 1.83 4.26
CA TYR A 337 -21.86 0.65 4.40
C TYR A 337 -22.17 -0.39 3.32
N GLY A 338 -21.23 -1.33 3.11
CA GLY A 338 -21.47 -2.55 2.32
C GLY A 338 -20.62 -3.71 2.81
N TYR A 339 -21.20 -4.92 2.82
CA TYR A 339 -20.46 -6.16 3.07
C TYR A 339 -20.94 -7.29 2.15
N GLY A 340 -20.03 -8.20 1.80
CA GLY A 340 -20.35 -9.36 0.97
C GLY A 340 -20.84 -10.52 1.84
N HIS A 341 -21.98 -11.13 1.51
CA HIS A 341 -22.42 -12.37 2.13
C HIS A 341 -23.47 -13.10 1.26
N GLY A 342 -23.29 -14.39 1.05
CA GLY A 342 -24.22 -15.22 0.28
C GLY A 342 -24.24 -14.87 -1.21
N GLY A 343 -23.12 -14.45 -1.78
CA GLY A 343 -22.96 -14.15 -3.20
C GLY A 343 -23.38 -12.74 -3.62
N LYS A 344 -23.78 -11.87 -2.67
CA LYS A 344 -24.20 -10.49 -2.96
C LYS A 344 -23.65 -9.50 -1.94
N GLU A 345 -23.61 -8.24 -2.34
CA GLU A 345 -23.41 -7.13 -1.40
C GLU A 345 -24.73 -6.84 -0.66
N HIS A 346 -24.63 -6.73 0.66
CA HIS A 346 -25.67 -6.16 1.50
C HIS A 346 -25.21 -4.77 1.91
N SER A 347 -26.04 -3.77 1.67
CA SER A 347 -25.72 -2.37 1.96
C SER A 347 -26.91 -1.66 2.57
N ALA A 348 -26.62 -0.62 3.36
CA ALA A 348 -27.61 0.34 3.82
C ALA A 348 -26.98 1.73 3.88
N SER A 349 -27.82 2.76 3.94
CA SER A 349 -27.39 4.15 3.96
C SER A 349 -28.11 4.98 5.02
N ALA A 350 -27.64 6.21 5.21
CA ALA A 350 -28.17 7.20 6.12
C ALA A 350 -28.34 6.65 7.54
N LYS A 351 -29.54 6.81 8.12
CA LYS A 351 -29.86 6.38 9.50
C LYS A 351 -29.48 4.92 9.79
N ALA A 352 -29.72 4.01 8.84
CA ALA A 352 -29.37 2.61 9.03
C ALA A 352 -27.86 2.40 9.18
N CYS A 353 -27.05 3.16 8.44
CA CYS A 353 -25.59 3.15 8.59
C CYS A 353 -25.18 3.77 9.93
N ALA A 354 -25.70 4.96 10.24
CA ALA A 354 -25.34 5.72 11.44
C ALA A 354 -25.66 4.98 12.75
N ASP A 355 -26.79 4.28 12.81
CA ASP A 355 -27.23 3.60 14.04
C ASP A 355 -26.52 2.25 14.26
N SER A 356 -26.00 1.61 13.19
CA SER A 356 -25.53 0.23 13.24
C SER A 356 -24.01 0.07 13.11
N THR A 357 -23.28 1.12 12.74
CA THR A 357 -21.86 0.99 12.37
C THR A 357 -20.91 1.51 13.45
N ILE A 358 -19.84 0.77 13.68
CA ILE A 358 -18.67 1.18 14.48
C ILE A 358 -17.47 1.24 13.53
N VAL A 359 -16.94 2.43 13.30
CA VAL A 359 -15.90 2.73 12.30
C VAL A 359 -14.51 2.59 12.93
N LEU A 360 -13.56 2.04 12.18
CA LEU A 360 -12.16 2.09 12.58
C LEU A 360 -11.62 3.51 12.39
N CYS A 361 -11.14 4.10 13.47
CA CYS A 361 -10.50 5.40 13.50
C CYS A 361 -9.07 5.29 14.04
N ARG A 362 -8.31 6.36 13.82
CA ARG A 362 -6.98 6.59 14.39
C ARG A 362 -6.94 7.95 15.11
N LYS A 363 -6.23 8.00 16.23
CA LYS A 363 -5.99 9.22 17.01
C LYS A 363 -4.50 9.49 17.13
N ALA A 364 -4.08 10.72 16.85
CA ALA A 364 -2.68 11.12 16.96
C ALA A 364 -2.20 11.06 18.42
N LYS A 365 -0.99 10.55 18.65
CA LYS A 365 -0.32 10.65 19.95
C LYS A 365 0.14 12.09 20.19
N PRO A 366 0.33 12.50 21.46
CA PRO A 366 0.86 13.82 21.78
C PRO A 366 2.16 14.13 21.01
N GLY A 367 2.21 15.30 20.36
CA GLY A 367 3.36 15.73 19.56
C GLY A 367 3.36 15.24 18.10
N TYR A 368 2.37 14.43 17.70
CA TYR A 368 2.21 13.97 16.31
C TYR A 368 0.97 14.59 15.67
N LYS A 369 0.99 14.65 14.33
CA LYS A 369 -0.14 15.06 13.51
C LYS A 369 -0.38 13.96 12.47
N LEU A 370 -1.65 13.69 12.21
CA LEU A 370 -2.07 12.80 11.15
C LEU A 370 -2.52 13.63 9.96
N ASP A 371 -2.26 13.12 8.77
CA ASP A 371 -2.88 13.62 7.56
C ASP A 371 -4.37 13.27 7.61
N GLY A 372 -5.21 14.23 7.26
CA GLY A 372 -6.67 14.12 7.31
C GLY A 372 -7.32 13.81 5.97
#